data_AF-A0A1I8IPZ4-F1
#
_entry.id   AF-A0A1I8IPZ4-F1
#
_cell.length_a   1.000
_cell.length_b   1.000
_cell.length_c   1.000
_cell.angle_alpha   90.00
_cell.angle_beta   90.00
_cell.angle_gamma   90.00
#
_symmetry.space_group_name_H-M   'P 1'
#
loop_
_entity.id
_entity.type
_entity.pdbx_description
1 polymer ?
#
loop_
_entity_poly.entity_id
_entity_poly.type
_entity_poly.pdbx_seq_one_letter_code
_entity_poly.pdbx_strand_id
1 'polypeptide(L)'
;MRLEVLLLAIILRVRQSWQGSKGVYEEETPVHQAFHQLEEERLCCSLVLRVQGTSSRTYSVCSEQQLQMLEVALNAYNNVTTTTKATDVIDCLAKCHRLSCSAAVSVESNATCEMVTITTAKLSISADQVQQVIGSQVGAKVWKAEDSDWPSPAVQLRNSSTGRNGSIQSVFINTTGCYLIKAAGARGGGNLLTNKAGGQGAQVSARVNLTAGTQLSIVVGQMGGSTSLEFEGGGGGGGSFVYRTGDQLLLLAASGGGGASNGKNGQPGETGRNGSDSLGSNSANLGFGGTNGQPGSNNPASTPSESNHGGCGAGWLGMAVSPRRSSSDGERGGSLADGWVGGSAGDGSVSDGGFGGGGGGGSRTSAVRGTPGAGGGFSGGGAGLGYGHIGGGGGSFCRGGCVFGGTWTGDQGFVSVLLESASAACNAGI
;
A
#
# COMPACT_ATOMS: atom_id res chain seq x y z
N MET A 1 -11.61 42.73 -20.87
CA MET A 1 -10.82 41.83 -20.01
C MET A 1 -9.63 41.38 -20.82
N ARG A 2 -8.39 41.72 -20.41
CA ARG A 2 -7.17 41.24 -21.08
C ARG A 2 -6.80 39.88 -20.47
N LEU A 3 -6.81 38.84 -21.30
CA LEU A 3 -6.27 37.52 -20.97
C LEU A 3 -4.76 37.58 -21.26
N GLU A 4 -3.90 37.44 -20.26
CA GLU A 4 -2.46 37.27 -20.49
C GLU A 4 -2.16 35.77 -20.55
N VAL A 5 -1.96 35.24 -21.76
CA VAL A 5 -1.54 33.85 -21.99
C VAL A 5 -0.02 33.83 -22.02
N LEU A 6 0.61 33.32 -20.96
CA LEU A 6 2.04 33.08 -20.92
C LEU A 6 2.30 31.62 -21.31
N LEU A 7 2.68 31.36 -22.57
CA LEU A 7 3.06 30.02 -23.01
C LEU A 7 4.50 29.74 -22.54
N LEU A 8 4.67 29.02 -21.43
CA LEU A 8 5.96 28.49 -21.01
C LEU A 8 6.10 27.04 -21.51
N ALA A 9 6.80 26.86 -22.64
CA ALA A 9 7.31 25.55 -23.02
C ALA A 9 8.51 25.20 -22.13
N ILE A 10 8.33 24.33 -21.14
CA ILE A 10 9.46 23.78 -20.36
C ILE A 10 10.08 22.66 -21.20
N ILE A 11 11.12 22.99 -21.97
CA ILE A 11 11.94 22.00 -22.69
C ILE A 11 12.91 21.36 -21.68
N LEU A 12 12.57 20.19 -21.13
CA LEU A 12 13.53 19.34 -20.42
C LEU A 12 14.45 18.67 -21.45
N ARG A 13 15.58 19.31 -21.80
CA ARG A 13 16.62 18.69 -22.64
C ARG A 13 17.35 17.57 -21.87
N VAL A 14 17.22 16.32 -22.32
CA VAL A 14 18.25 15.30 -22.11
C VAL A 14 19.43 15.65 -23.03
N ARG A 15 20.60 15.96 -22.45
CA ARG A 15 21.82 16.33 -23.19
C ARG A 15 22.29 15.18 -24.09
N GLN A 16 22.34 15.39 -25.40
CA GLN A 16 23.40 14.87 -26.28
C GLN A 16 23.84 15.96 -27.28
N SER A 17 25.11 15.91 -27.66
CA SER A 17 25.94 16.98 -28.26
C SER A 17 25.55 17.42 -29.67
N TRP A 18 25.87 18.66 -30.05
CA TRP A 18 26.77 19.03 -31.18
C TRP A 18 26.80 20.55 -31.44
N GLN A 19 27.90 21.01 -32.05
CA GLN A 19 28.42 22.39 -32.13
C GLN A 19 27.79 23.27 -33.24
N GLY A 20 27.73 24.58 -32.99
CA GLY A 20 28.19 25.63 -33.93
C GLY A 20 27.18 26.29 -34.88
N SER A 21 27.08 27.62 -34.80
CA SER A 21 27.16 28.63 -35.90
C SER A 21 26.19 29.82 -35.72
N LYS A 22 26.63 30.98 -36.25
CA LYS A 22 26.16 32.36 -36.01
C LYS A 22 24.90 32.77 -36.82
N GLY A 23 24.05 33.60 -36.21
CA GLY A 23 23.51 34.88 -36.72
C GLY A 23 22.42 34.90 -37.82
N VAL A 24 21.32 35.62 -37.56
CA VAL A 24 20.66 36.72 -38.35
C VAL A 24 19.19 36.88 -37.87
N TYR A 25 18.70 38.12 -37.91
CA TYR A 25 17.42 38.62 -37.38
C TYR A 25 16.19 38.32 -38.27
N GLU A 26 15.02 38.33 -37.61
CA GLU A 26 13.62 38.58 -38.05
C GLU A 26 12.93 37.65 -39.07
N GLU A 27 11.88 36.96 -38.61
CA GLU A 27 10.49 37.13 -39.12
C GLU A 27 9.47 36.49 -38.15
N GLU A 28 8.37 37.19 -37.86
CA GLU A 28 7.25 36.70 -37.05
C GLU A 28 6.59 35.49 -37.72
N THR A 29 6.59 34.34 -37.04
CA THR A 29 5.80 33.17 -37.46
C THR A 29 4.48 33.12 -36.68
N PRO A 30 3.33 32.83 -37.32
CA PRO A 30 2.05 32.74 -36.64
C PRO A 30 2.03 31.56 -35.66
N VAL A 31 1.45 31.77 -34.47
CA VAL A 31 1.32 30.79 -33.37
C VAL A 31 0.72 29.43 -33.83
N HIS A 32 -0.06 29.43 -34.91
CA HIS A 32 -0.61 28.21 -35.52
C HIS A 32 0.45 27.28 -36.15
N GLN A 33 1.55 27.81 -36.65
CA GLN A 33 2.58 27.04 -37.37
C GLN A 33 3.59 26.41 -36.40
N ALA A 34 3.82 27.03 -35.25
CA ALA A 34 4.63 26.46 -34.17
C ALA A 34 4.00 25.20 -33.55
N PHE A 35 2.67 25.05 -33.63
CA PHE A 35 1.95 23.86 -33.17
C PHE A 35 2.20 22.63 -34.05
N HIS A 36 2.26 22.80 -35.37
CA HIS A 36 2.47 21.68 -36.31
C HIS A 36 3.90 21.14 -36.30
N GLN A 37 4.90 21.96 -35.95
CA GLN A 37 6.30 21.53 -35.89
C GLN A 37 6.69 20.81 -34.59
N LEU A 38 5.84 20.87 -33.55
CA LEU A 38 6.03 20.16 -32.27
C LEU A 38 5.40 18.76 -32.28
N GLU A 39 4.70 18.38 -33.35
CA GLU A 39 3.99 17.10 -33.48
C GLU A 39 4.92 15.91 -33.78
N GLU A 40 6.16 16.16 -34.22
CA GLU A 40 7.14 15.10 -34.55
C GLU A 40 8.05 14.67 -33.38
N GLU A 41 8.08 15.41 -32.26
CA GLU A 41 8.83 15.01 -31.07
C GLU A 41 7.91 14.80 -29.86
N ARG A 42 8.00 13.61 -29.27
CA ARG A 42 7.25 13.13 -28.10
C ARG A 42 7.49 13.99 -26.84
N LEU A 43 7.01 15.23 -26.80
CA LEU A 43 7.03 16.12 -25.63
C LEU A 43 5.64 16.24 -25.00
N CYS A 44 5.57 16.02 -23.68
CA CYS A 44 4.39 16.37 -22.90
C CYS A 44 4.22 17.89 -22.89
N CYS A 45 3.21 18.42 -23.59
CA CYS A 45 2.84 19.83 -23.52
C CYS A 45 2.09 20.12 -22.20
N SER A 46 2.70 20.90 -21.30
CA SER A 46 2.03 21.49 -20.13
C SER A 46 1.62 22.92 -20.44
N LEU A 47 0.34 23.27 -20.24
CA LEU A 47 -0.19 24.61 -20.38
C LEU A 47 -0.50 25.20 -19.00
N VAL A 48 0.16 26.29 -18.65
CA VAL A 48 -0.10 27.04 -17.41
C VAL A 48 -1.05 28.19 -17.72
N LEU A 49 -2.21 28.22 -17.06
CA LEU A 49 -3.20 29.29 -17.24
C LEU A 49 -3.27 30.18 -15.99
N ARG A 50 -3.15 31.49 -16.20
CA ARG A 50 -3.45 32.52 -15.20
C ARG A 50 -4.72 33.25 -15.58
N VAL A 51 -5.74 33.17 -14.72
CA VAL A 51 -6.98 33.94 -14.85
C VAL A 51 -6.98 35.01 -13.76
N GLN A 52 -7.20 36.28 -14.14
CA GLN A 52 -7.25 37.40 -13.18
C GLN A 52 -8.24 37.13 -12.05
N GLY A 53 -7.79 37.24 -10.80
CA GLY A 53 -8.60 37.00 -9.60
C GLY A 53 -8.59 35.57 -9.06
N THR A 54 -7.79 34.65 -9.62
CA THR A 54 -7.67 33.25 -9.18
C THR A 54 -6.20 32.80 -9.12
N SER A 55 -5.91 31.70 -8.41
CA SER A 55 -4.59 31.07 -8.40
C SER A 55 -4.23 30.52 -9.78
N SER A 56 -2.92 30.43 -10.09
CA SER A 56 -2.45 29.77 -11.32
C SER A 56 -2.82 28.30 -11.29
N ARG A 57 -3.32 27.75 -12.40
CA ARG A 57 -3.66 26.31 -12.54
C ARG A 57 -2.98 25.73 -13.77
N THR A 58 -2.34 24.58 -13.60
CA THR A 58 -1.60 23.89 -14.67
C THR A 58 -2.43 22.77 -15.25
N TYR A 59 -2.43 22.65 -16.58
CA TYR A 59 -3.02 21.55 -17.30
C TYR A 59 -1.96 20.82 -18.12
N SER A 60 -2.03 19.50 -18.18
CA SER A 60 -1.14 18.67 -19.00
C SER A 60 -1.93 17.85 -20.01
N VAL A 61 -1.42 17.73 -21.24
CA VAL A 61 -2.00 16.84 -22.25
C VAL A 61 -1.71 15.39 -21.84
N CYS A 62 -2.76 14.58 -21.76
CA CYS A 62 -2.63 13.16 -21.49
C CYS A 62 -2.06 12.44 -22.71
N SER A 63 -1.02 11.64 -22.49
CA SER A 63 -0.56 10.65 -23.47
C SER A 63 -1.64 9.57 -23.71
N GLU A 64 -1.56 8.86 -24.84
CA GLU A 64 -2.43 7.70 -25.14
C GLU A 64 -2.45 6.67 -23.99
N GLN A 65 -1.31 6.50 -23.31
CA GLN A 65 -1.18 5.60 -22.17
C GLN A 65 -1.96 6.10 -20.94
N GLN A 66 -1.95 7.41 -20.68
CA GLN A 66 -2.74 8.01 -19.61
C GLN A 66 -4.24 7.98 -19.92
N LEU A 67 -4.62 8.13 -21.19
CA LEU A 67 -5.99 7.98 -21.68
C LEU A 67 -6.51 6.56 -21.43
N GLN A 68 -5.70 5.55 -21.71
CA GLN A 68 -6.09 4.14 -21.48
C GLN A 68 -6.19 3.81 -19.99
N MET A 69 -5.32 4.38 -19.14
CA MET A 69 -5.47 4.26 -17.67
C MET A 69 -6.70 5.00 -17.15
N LEU A 70 -7.02 6.15 -17.74
CA LEU A 70 -8.18 6.96 -17.39
C LEU A 70 -9.49 6.25 -17.78
N GLU A 71 -9.53 5.60 -18.94
CA GLU A 71 -10.67 4.81 -19.40
C GLU A 71 -10.99 3.67 -18.41
N VAL A 72 -9.96 2.94 -17.96
CA VAL A 72 -10.11 1.89 -16.92
C VAL A 72 -10.61 2.47 -15.60
N ALA A 73 -10.13 3.65 -15.20
CA ALA A 73 -10.56 4.30 -13.96
C ALA A 73 -11.99 4.84 -14.07
N LEU A 74 -12.37 5.49 -15.16
CA LEU A 74 -13.74 5.99 -15.37
C LEU A 74 -14.78 4.88 -15.43
N ASN A 75 -14.43 3.71 -15.98
CA ASN A 75 -15.33 2.56 -16.01
C ASN A 75 -15.69 2.02 -14.61
N ALA A 76 -14.93 2.41 -13.56
CA ALA A 76 -15.17 2.01 -12.17
C ALA A 76 -15.87 3.09 -11.31
N TYR A 77 -15.96 4.35 -11.77
CA TYR A 77 -16.45 5.49 -11.00
C TYR A 77 -17.46 6.32 -11.81
N ASN A 78 -18.74 6.12 -11.58
CA ASN A 78 -19.80 6.79 -12.33
C ASN A 78 -20.25 8.08 -11.64
N ASN A 79 -19.80 9.23 -12.14
CA ASN A 79 -20.54 10.50 -12.22
C ASN A 79 -19.70 11.54 -12.97
N VAL A 80 -19.79 11.48 -14.31
CA VAL A 80 -19.20 12.45 -15.24
C VAL A 80 -20.30 13.42 -15.66
N THR A 81 -20.10 14.73 -15.45
CA THR A 81 -20.97 15.76 -16.03
C THR A 81 -20.20 16.57 -17.05
N THR A 82 -20.57 16.46 -18.33
CA THR A 82 -20.09 17.32 -19.41
C THR A 82 -20.95 18.57 -19.47
N THR A 83 -20.38 19.72 -19.10
CA THR A 83 -21.14 20.98 -19.12
C THR A 83 -20.42 22.00 -19.99
N THR A 84 -21.06 22.33 -21.12
CA THR A 84 -20.73 23.35 -22.13
C THR A 84 -19.70 22.98 -23.20
N LYS A 85 -20.03 23.38 -24.43
CA LYS A 85 -19.18 23.37 -25.63
C LYS A 85 -18.47 24.72 -25.72
N ALA A 86 -17.15 24.73 -25.75
CA ALA A 86 -16.34 25.89 -26.10
C ALA A 86 -15.81 25.75 -27.54
N THR A 87 -15.54 26.88 -28.20
CA THR A 87 -15.05 26.94 -29.58
C THR A 87 -13.52 26.91 -29.70
N ASP A 88 -12.81 27.04 -28.58
CA ASP A 88 -11.34 27.08 -28.50
C ASP A 88 -10.85 26.41 -27.21
N VAL A 89 -9.70 25.72 -27.27
CA VAL A 89 -9.10 24.99 -26.14
C VAL A 89 -8.71 25.93 -24.98
N ILE A 90 -8.26 27.15 -25.27
CA ILE A 90 -7.87 28.13 -24.26
C ILE A 90 -9.10 28.64 -23.50
N ASP A 91 -10.18 28.96 -24.22
CA ASP A 91 -11.45 29.38 -23.60
C ASP A 91 -12.07 28.26 -22.77
N CYS A 92 -11.97 27.02 -23.26
CA CYS A 92 -12.40 25.83 -22.55
C CYS A 92 -11.65 25.62 -21.24
N LEU A 93 -10.32 25.70 -21.26
CA LEU A 93 -9.50 25.54 -20.06
C LEU A 93 -9.67 26.71 -19.07
N ALA A 94 -9.90 27.93 -19.57
CA ALA A 94 -10.23 29.08 -18.72
C ALA A 94 -11.59 28.93 -18.03
N LYS A 95 -12.61 28.40 -18.72
CA LYS A 95 -13.91 28.06 -18.13
C LYS A 95 -13.80 26.89 -17.16
N CYS A 96 -13.02 25.88 -17.51
CA CYS A 96 -12.73 24.68 -16.71
C CYS A 96 -12.08 25.10 -15.38
N HIS A 97 -11.19 26.09 -15.43
CA HIS A 97 -10.59 26.70 -14.25
C HIS A 97 -11.64 27.39 -13.35
N ARG A 98 -12.53 28.21 -13.91
CA ARG A 98 -13.58 28.89 -13.14
C ARG A 98 -14.58 27.94 -12.49
N LEU A 99 -14.85 26.82 -13.14
CA LEU A 99 -15.80 25.80 -12.68
C LEU A 99 -15.14 24.70 -11.86
N SER A 100 -13.83 24.79 -11.58
CA SER A 100 -13.06 23.74 -10.89
C SER A 100 -13.23 22.35 -11.49
N CYS A 101 -13.33 22.27 -12.82
CA CYS A 101 -13.47 21.02 -13.55
C CYS A 101 -12.17 20.19 -13.45
N SER A 102 -12.30 18.86 -13.61
CA SER A 102 -11.22 17.88 -13.43
C SER A 102 -10.41 17.66 -14.71
N ALA A 103 -11.05 17.84 -15.87
CA ALA A 103 -10.44 17.66 -17.18
C ALA A 103 -11.16 18.49 -18.25
N ALA A 104 -10.53 18.62 -19.42
CA ALA A 104 -11.18 19.14 -20.63
C ALA A 104 -10.82 18.27 -21.84
N VAL A 105 -11.76 18.04 -22.74
CA VAL A 105 -11.58 17.27 -23.98
C VAL A 105 -11.71 18.23 -25.15
N SER A 106 -10.65 18.43 -25.92
CA SER A 106 -10.68 19.25 -27.14
C SER A 106 -10.60 18.38 -28.38
N VAL A 107 -11.45 18.63 -29.37
CA VAL A 107 -11.46 17.94 -30.65
C VAL A 107 -11.20 18.98 -31.74
N GLU A 108 -10.03 18.90 -32.36
CA GLU A 108 -9.57 19.90 -33.35
C GLU A 108 -10.40 19.83 -34.64
N SER A 109 -10.85 18.64 -35.04
CA SER A 109 -11.58 18.40 -36.29
C SER A 109 -12.93 19.11 -36.37
N ASN A 110 -13.55 19.44 -35.24
CA ASN A 110 -14.86 20.10 -35.18
C ASN A 110 -14.87 21.35 -34.28
N ALA A 111 -13.69 21.82 -33.83
CA ALA A 111 -13.52 22.96 -32.94
C ALA A 111 -14.41 22.90 -31.68
N THR A 112 -14.59 21.71 -31.12
CA THR A 112 -15.36 21.54 -29.88
C THR A 112 -14.43 21.29 -28.70
N CYS A 113 -14.77 21.87 -27.56
CA CYS A 113 -14.17 21.50 -26.30
C CYS A 113 -15.22 21.30 -25.21
N GLU A 114 -15.12 20.17 -24.52
CA GLU A 114 -16.02 19.74 -23.46
C GLU A 114 -15.28 19.75 -22.12
N MET A 115 -15.88 20.41 -21.11
CA MET A 115 -15.34 20.38 -19.76
C MET A 115 -15.94 19.22 -18.99
N VAL A 116 -15.08 18.53 -18.25
CA VAL A 116 -15.43 17.34 -17.50
C VAL A 116 -15.18 17.57 -16.02
N THR A 117 -16.24 17.42 -15.22
CA THR A 117 -16.14 17.36 -13.76
C THR A 117 -16.29 15.90 -13.32
N ILE A 118 -15.28 15.39 -12.62
CA ILE A 118 -15.30 14.06 -12.01
C ILE A 118 -15.60 14.27 -10.52
N THR A 119 -16.78 13.84 -10.08
CA THR A 119 -17.12 13.82 -8.65
C THR A 119 -16.89 12.43 -8.09
N THR A 120 -16.10 12.30 -7.03
CA THR A 120 -15.82 11.00 -6.41
C THR A 120 -17.08 10.44 -5.76
N ALA A 121 -17.74 9.48 -6.41
CA ALA A 121 -18.75 8.61 -5.81
C ALA A 121 -18.23 7.17 -5.72
N LYS A 122 -18.50 6.55 -4.57
CA LYS A 122 -18.05 5.22 -4.12
C LYS A 122 -18.46 4.08 -5.08
N LEU A 123 -17.74 2.96 -5.02
CA LEU A 123 -18.09 1.68 -5.66
C LEU A 123 -19.56 1.30 -5.42
N SER A 124 -20.36 1.32 -6.49
CA SER A 124 -21.55 0.47 -6.61
C SER A 124 -21.80 0.18 -8.08
N ILE A 125 -21.54 -1.06 -8.49
CA ILE A 125 -21.90 -1.58 -9.80
C ILE A 125 -23.42 -1.83 -9.77
N SER A 126 -24.19 -0.96 -10.40
CA SER A 126 -25.58 -1.21 -10.79
C SER A 126 -25.66 -1.16 -12.31
N ALA A 127 -26.25 -2.18 -12.93
CA ALA A 127 -26.14 -2.52 -14.35
C ALA A 127 -26.86 -1.57 -15.34
N ASP A 128 -27.35 -0.41 -14.90
CA ASP A 128 -28.23 0.47 -15.70
C ASP A 128 -27.67 1.87 -15.97
N GLN A 129 -26.38 2.14 -15.69
CA GLN A 129 -25.79 3.47 -15.99
C GLN A 129 -24.99 3.45 -17.30
N VAL A 130 -25.40 4.32 -18.23
CA VAL A 130 -24.68 4.60 -19.49
C VAL A 130 -23.30 5.20 -19.15
N GLN A 131 -22.23 4.49 -19.51
CA GLN A 131 -20.85 4.95 -19.34
C GLN A 131 -20.49 6.00 -20.40
N GLN A 132 -19.93 7.13 -19.97
CA GLN A 132 -19.42 8.17 -20.86
C GLN A 132 -17.89 8.10 -20.91
N VAL A 133 -17.34 7.59 -22.02
CA VAL A 133 -15.89 7.50 -22.25
C VAL A 133 -15.34 8.87 -22.68
N ILE A 134 -14.51 9.48 -21.83
CA ILE A 134 -13.83 10.75 -22.11
C ILE A 134 -12.83 10.56 -23.27
N GLY A 135 -12.93 11.38 -24.32
CA GLY A 135 -11.95 11.36 -25.42
C GLY A 135 -12.14 10.26 -26.47
N SER A 136 -13.31 9.61 -26.51
CA SER A 136 -13.64 8.57 -27.51
C SER A 136 -13.74 9.07 -28.97
N GLN A 137 -13.69 10.38 -29.19
CA GLN A 137 -13.76 10.97 -30.54
C GLN A 137 -12.39 10.89 -31.24
N VAL A 138 -12.41 10.59 -32.54
CA VAL A 138 -11.19 10.57 -33.38
C VAL A 138 -10.55 11.97 -33.38
N GLY A 139 -9.30 12.06 -32.93
CA GLY A 139 -8.57 13.33 -32.82
C GLY A 139 -8.81 14.12 -31.53
N ALA A 140 -9.41 13.52 -30.50
CA ALA A 140 -9.58 14.15 -29.19
C ALA A 140 -8.25 14.24 -28.41
N LYS A 141 -7.92 15.44 -27.93
CA LYS A 141 -6.85 15.69 -26.95
C LYS A 141 -7.48 15.93 -25.57
N VAL A 142 -7.05 15.18 -24.56
CA VAL A 142 -7.54 15.31 -23.19
C VAL A 142 -6.52 16.04 -22.32
N TRP A 143 -6.99 17.09 -21.66
CA TRP A 143 -6.22 17.95 -20.78
C TRP A 143 -6.60 17.67 -19.33
N LYS A 144 -5.62 17.27 -18.52
CA LYS A 144 -5.78 17.01 -17.09
C LYS A 144 -5.34 18.23 -16.29
N ALA A 145 -6.13 18.66 -15.31
CA ALA A 145 -5.66 19.62 -14.32
C ALA A 145 -4.69 18.93 -13.32
N GLU A 146 -3.53 19.51 -13.06
CA GLU A 146 -2.51 18.89 -12.17
C GLU A 146 -2.97 18.77 -10.72
N ASP A 147 -3.87 19.63 -10.28
CA ASP A 147 -4.52 19.61 -8.97
C ASP A 147 -5.74 18.68 -8.92
N SER A 148 -6.10 18.03 -10.04
CA SER A 148 -7.20 17.09 -10.07
C SER A 148 -6.72 15.68 -9.72
N ASP A 149 -7.26 15.18 -8.60
CA ASP A 149 -7.18 13.78 -8.18
C ASP A 149 -7.98 12.89 -9.14
N TRP A 150 -7.45 12.66 -10.34
CA TRP A 150 -7.95 11.55 -11.15
C TRP A 150 -7.74 10.28 -10.34
N PRO A 151 -8.76 9.41 -10.22
CA PRO A 151 -8.59 8.13 -9.57
C PRO A 151 -7.50 7.38 -10.33
N SER A 152 -6.35 7.21 -9.70
CA SER A 152 -5.42 6.18 -10.12
C SER A 152 -6.12 4.84 -9.93
N PRO A 153 -5.98 3.86 -10.83
CA PRO A 153 -6.56 2.53 -10.66
C PRO A 153 -5.82 1.80 -9.54
N ALA A 154 -6.08 2.23 -8.31
CA ALA A 154 -5.50 1.75 -7.08
C ALA A 154 -6.57 0.94 -6.35
N VAL A 155 -6.37 -0.36 -6.26
CA VAL A 155 -7.20 -1.19 -5.39
C VAL A 155 -6.61 -1.12 -3.99
N GLN A 156 -7.33 -0.51 -3.05
CA GLN A 156 -6.98 -0.52 -1.64
C GLN A 156 -7.82 -1.55 -0.89
N LEU A 157 -7.15 -2.50 -0.25
CA LEU A 157 -7.77 -3.56 0.56
C LEU A 157 -7.46 -3.29 2.03
N ARG A 158 -8.49 -3.52 2.85
CA ARG A 158 -8.44 -3.40 4.31
C ARG A 158 -8.62 -4.78 4.94
N ASN A 159 -8.42 -4.86 6.25
CA ASN A 159 -8.71 -6.05 7.04
C ASN A 159 -10.14 -6.53 6.77
N SER A 160 -10.31 -7.83 6.58
CA SER A 160 -11.61 -8.44 6.33
C SER A 160 -12.42 -8.68 7.62
N SER A 161 -11.75 -8.68 8.78
CA SER A 161 -12.38 -8.76 10.10
C SER A 161 -11.46 -8.16 11.18
N THR A 162 -11.56 -8.61 12.42
CA THR A 162 -10.68 -8.21 13.52
C THR A 162 -10.19 -9.43 14.30
N GLY A 163 -8.99 -9.33 14.88
CA GLY A 163 -8.41 -10.38 15.71
C GLY A 163 -7.81 -11.55 14.91
N ARG A 164 -8.08 -12.78 15.36
CA ARG A 164 -7.40 -14.01 14.93
C ARG A 164 -7.73 -14.50 13.52
N ASN A 165 -9.00 -14.47 13.17
CA ASN A 165 -9.50 -15.02 11.92
C ASN A 165 -9.58 -13.93 10.86
N GLY A 166 -9.62 -14.29 9.59
CA GLY A 166 -9.76 -13.37 8.48
C GLY A 166 -9.95 -14.14 7.18
N SER A 167 -10.03 -13.40 6.08
CA SER A 167 -10.13 -13.96 4.73
C SER A 167 -9.06 -13.43 3.81
N ILE A 168 -8.61 -14.31 2.90
CA ILE A 168 -7.72 -13.97 1.80
C ILE A 168 -8.58 -13.31 0.71
N GLN A 169 -8.22 -12.08 0.35
CA GLN A 169 -8.92 -11.31 -0.69
C GLN A 169 -8.21 -11.51 -2.03
N SER A 170 -8.95 -11.42 -3.14
CA SER A 170 -8.38 -11.60 -4.48
C SER A 170 -8.45 -10.32 -5.31
N VAL A 171 -7.39 -10.02 -6.06
CA VAL A 171 -7.37 -8.92 -7.06
C VAL A 171 -7.01 -9.48 -8.41
N PHE A 172 -7.82 -9.18 -9.41
CA PHE A 172 -7.57 -9.58 -10.79
C PHE A 172 -6.94 -8.42 -11.57
N ILE A 173 -5.83 -8.70 -12.26
CA ILE A 173 -5.07 -7.72 -13.03
C ILE A 173 -5.63 -7.66 -14.44
N ASN A 174 -6.25 -6.53 -14.81
CA ASN A 174 -6.85 -6.33 -16.14
C ASN A 174 -5.85 -5.80 -17.18
N THR A 175 -4.79 -5.15 -16.73
CA THR A 175 -3.84 -4.46 -17.61
C THR A 175 -2.43 -4.94 -17.31
N THR A 176 -1.67 -5.29 -18.35
CA THR A 176 -0.24 -5.57 -18.19
C THR A 176 0.48 -4.26 -17.90
N GLY A 177 1.38 -4.24 -16.92
CA GLY A 177 2.13 -3.03 -16.60
C GLY A 177 3.00 -3.12 -15.34
N CYS A 178 3.62 -2.01 -15.00
CA CYS A 178 4.33 -1.82 -13.74
C CYS A 178 3.35 -1.38 -12.64
N TYR A 179 3.36 -2.11 -11.54
CA TYR A 179 2.52 -1.84 -10.38
C TYR A 179 3.36 -1.49 -9.16
N LEU A 180 2.98 -0.42 -8.46
CA LEU A 180 3.43 -0.12 -7.12
C LEU A 180 2.51 -0.80 -6.11
N ILE A 181 3.04 -1.81 -5.43
CA ILE A 181 2.36 -2.48 -4.33
C ILE A 181 2.87 -1.87 -3.03
N LYS A 182 1.97 -1.43 -2.16
CA LYS A 182 2.28 -1.02 -0.78
C LYS A 182 1.52 -1.92 0.17
N ALA A 183 2.15 -2.33 1.26
CA ALA A 183 1.45 -2.97 2.34
C ALA A 183 1.97 -2.50 3.69
N ALA A 184 1.11 -2.59 4.69
CA ALA A 184 1.48 -2.48 6.08
C ALA A 184 1.00 -3.71 6.84
N GLY A 185 1.83 -4.25 7.74
CA GLY A 185 1.41 -5.23 8.72
C GLY A 185 0.75 -4.54 9.92
N ALA A 186 0.07 -5.34 10.74
CA ALA A 186 -0.71 -4.83 11.85
C ALA A 186 0.09 -4.69 13.15
N ARG A 187 -0.45 -3.88 14.05
CA ARG A 187 0.06 -3.68 15.41
C ARG A 187 -0.12 -4.94 16.27
N GLY A 188 0.82 -5.18 17.19
CA GLY A 188 0.63 -6.13 18.29
C GLY A 188 -0.30 -5.60 19.39
N GLY A 189 -0.93 -6.49 20.13
CA GLY A 189 -1.76 -6.16 21.29
C GLY A 189 -0.97 -5.49 22.42
N GLY A 190 -1.62 -4.54 23.09
CA GLY A 190 -1.07 -3.83 24.25
C GLY A 190 -1.50 -4.42 25.59
N ASN A 191 -0.87 -3.93 26.66
CA ASN A 191 -1.41 -4.00 28.01
C ASN A 191 -2.00 -2.62 28.37
N LEU A 192 -3.33 -2.56 28.40
CA LEU A 192 -4.10 -1.33 28.61
C LEU A 192 -4.06 -0.86 30.06
N LEU A 193 -3.86 -1.77 31.03
CA LEU A 193 -3.76 -1.43 32.44
C LEU A 193 -2.49 -0.62 32.72
N THR A 194 -1.37 -1.00 32.09
CA THR A 194 -0.06 -0.34 32.31
C THR A 194 0.33 0.63 31.20
N ASN A 195 -0.59 0.96 30.29
CA ASN A 195 -0.38 1.83 29.14
C ASN A 195 0.83 1.42 28.28
N LYS A 196 1.01 0.12 28.06
CA LYS A 196 2.05 -0.41 27.16
C LYS A 196 1.44 -0.81 25.83
N ALA A 197 1.91 -0.16 24.78
CA ALA A 197 1.44 -0.43 23.43
C ALA A 197 2.16 -1.66 22.85
N GLY A 198 1.46 -2.50 22.11
CA GLY A 198 2.14 -3.49 21.29
C GLY A 198 2.94 -2.81 20.17
N GLY A 199 3.87 -3.55 19.62
CA GLY A 199 4.74 -3.09 18.55
C GLY A 199 3.95 -2.66 17.32
N GLN A 200 4.41 -1.61 16.67
CA GLN A 200 3.86 -1.17 15.40
C GLN A 200 4.23 -2.17 14.29
N GLY A 201 3.38 -2.34 13.27
CA GLY A 201 3.76 -3.11 12.08
C GLY A 201 4.75 -2.35 11.20
N ALA A 202 5.38 -3.04 10.25
CA ALA A 202 6.16 -2.42 9.19
C ALA A 202 5.27 -2.01 8.02
N GLN A 203 5.67 -0.97 7.30
CA GLN A 203 5.13 -0.59 6.01
C GLN A 203 6.24 -0.71 4.96
N VAL A 204 5.99 -1.45 3.89
CA VAL A 204 6.92 -1.58 2.77
C VAL A 204 6.21 -1.41 1.43
N SER A 205 6.95 -1.00 0.41
CA SER A 205 6.46 -0.97 -0.97
C SER A 205 7.48 -1.52 -1.96
N ALA A 206 6.98 -2.07 -3.07
CA ALA A 206 7.78 -2.59 -4.15
C ALA A 206 7.10 -2.34 -5.50
N ARG A 207 7.93 -2.18 -6.53
CA ARG A 207 7.49 -2.15 -7.92
C ARG A 207 7.58 -3.54 -8.53
N VAL A 208 6.50 -4.02 -9.11
CA VAL A 208 6.43 -5.33 -9.75
C VAL A 208 5.74 -5.24 -11.10
N ASN A 209 6.28 -5.97 -12.08
CA ASN A 209 5.61 -6.15 -13.36
C ASN A 209 4.52 -7.22 -13.21
N LEU A 210 3.28 -6.88 -13.57
CA LEU A 210 2.16 -7.81 -13.61
C LEU A 210 1.60 -7.87 -15.02
N THR A 211 1.17 -9.06 -15.43
CA THR A 211 0.52 -9.26 -16.72
C THR A 211 -0.99 -9.31 -16.53
N ALA A 212 -1.72 -8.80 -17.52
CA ALA A 212 -3.17 -8.99 -17.60
C ALA A 212 -3.52 -10.47 -17.48
N GLY A 213 -4.60 -10.78 -16.75
CA GLY A 213 -4.98 -12.14 -16.39
C GLY A 213 -4.36 -12.67 -15.10
N THR A 214 -3.39 -11.97 -14.50
CA THR A 214 -2.81 -12.39 -13.21
C THR A 214 -3.84 -12.23 -12.10
N GLN A 215 -4.08 -13.28 -11.32
CA GLN A 215 -4.84 -13.21 -10.07
C GLN A 215 -3.89 -13.13 -8.87
N LEU A 216 -4.03 -12.07 -8.07
CA LEU A 216 -3.31 -11.90 -6.81
C LEU A 216 -4.17 -12.37 -5.64
N SER A 217 -3.52 -13.00 -4.68
CA SER A 217 -4.05 -13.30 -3.35
C SER A 217 -3.44 -12.34 -2.35
N ILE A 218 -4.30 -11.74 -1.52
CA ILE A 218 -3.99 -10.63 -0.63
C ILE A 218 -4.45 -10.96 0.78
N VAL A 219 -3.51 -10.92 1.71
CA VAL A 219 -3.74 -11.05 3.15
C VAL A 219 -3.50 -9.68 3.75
N VAL A 220 -4.47 -9.18 4.51
CA VAL A 220 -4.32 -7.92 5.25
C VAL A 220 -4.22 -8.25 6.73
N GLY A 221 -3.07 -7.94 7.31
CA GLY A 221 -2.76 -8.22 8.71
C GLY A 221 -3.77 -7.56 9.65
N GLN A 222 -4.11 -8.27 10.73
CA GLN A 222 -5.00 -7.77 11.77
C GLN A 222 -4.27 -7.57 13.09
N MET A 223 -4.76 -6.63 13.90
CA MET A 223 -4.19 -6.30 15.19
C MET A 223 -4.28 -7.49 16.16
N GLY A 224 -3.22 -7.71 16.94
CA GLY A 224 -3.24 -8.67 18.05
C GLY A 224 -4.15 -8.23 19.20
N GLY A 225 -4.70 -9.21 19.93
CA GLY A 225 -5.57 -8.99 21.07
C GLY A 225 -4.86 -8.27 22.21
N SER A 226 -5.46 -7.20 22.72
CA SER A 226 -4.97 -6.44 23.87
C SER A 226 -5.61 -6.94 25.16
N THR A 227 -4.97 -6.69 26.29
CA THR A 227 -5.46 -7.08 27.61
C THR A 227 -5.54 -5.88 28.55
N SER A 228 -6.51 -5.90 29.46
CA SER A 228 -6.62 -4.98 30.61
C SER A 228 -6.24 -5.66 31.93
N LEU A 229 -5.70 -6.87 31.87
CA LEU A 229 -5.35 -7.65 33.06
C LEU A 229 -3.92 -7.31 33.50
N GLU A 230 -3.76 -7.25 34.82
CA GLU A 230 -2.44 -7.20 35.41
C GLU A 230 -1.68 -8.43 34.95
N PHE A 231 -0.42 -8.23 34.56
CA PHE A 231 0.50 -9.31 34.28
C PHE A 231 0.28 -10.16 33.03
N GLU A 232 -0.65 -9.79 32.16
CA GLU A 232 -0.86 -10.45 30.88
C GLU A 232 -0.15 -9.71 29.74
N GLY A 233 0.36 -10.47 28.77
CA GLY A 233 0.96 -9.94 27.55
C GLY A 233 -0.03 -9.95 26.38
N GLY A 234 0.08 -8.97 25.50
CA GLY A 234 -0.75 -8.88 24.30
C GLY A 234 -0.39 -9.94 23.23
N GLY A 235 -1.29 -10.17 22.29
CA GLY A 235 -1.05 -11.01 21.12
C GLY A 235 -0.16 -10.32 20.08
N GLY A 236 0.52 -11.08 19.24
CA GLY A 236 1.29 -10.54 18.12
C GLY A 236 0.41 -10.03 16.99
N GLY A 237 0.81 -8.97 16.30
CA GLY A 237 0.14 -8.46 15.11
C GLY A 237 0.41 -9.33 13.89
N GLY A 238 -0.56 -9.43 13.00
CA GLY A 238 -0.39 -10.20 11.77
C GLY A 238 0.31 -9.44 10.64
N GLY A 239 1.03 -10.17 9.79
CA GLY A 239 1.62 -9.63 8.57
C GLY A 239 0.61 -9.48 7.43
N SER A 240 0.90 -8.59 6.49
CA SER A 240 0.18 -8.46 5.22
C SER A 240 0.99 -9.07 4.08
N PHE A 241 0.34 -9.79 3.18
CA PHE A 241 1.00 -10.52 2.09
C PHE A 241 0.31 -10.26 0.75
N VAL A 242 1.11 -10.17 -0.30
CA VAL A 242 0.65 -10.09 -1.68
C VAL A 242 1.43 -11.09 -2.51
N TYR A 243 0.74 -12.07 -3.08
CA TYR A 243 1.34 -13.13 -3.88
C TYR A 243 0.46 -13.52 -5.06
N ARG A 244 1.06 -14.11 -6.09
CA ARG A 244 0.31 -14.63 -7.24
C ARG A 244 -0.41 -15.92 -6.84
N THR A 245 -1.67 -16.05 -7.21
CA THR A 245 -2.52 -17.17 -6.79
C THR A 245 -2.09 -18.49 -7.44
N GLY A 246 -1.79 -18.46 -8.74
CA GLY A 246 -1.54 -19.68 -9.52
C GLY A 246 -0.26 -20.43 -9.13
N ASP A 247 0.78 -19.72 -8.72
CA ASP A 247 2.10 -20.31 -8.41
C ASP A 247 2.65 -19.91 -7.04
N GLN A 248 1.83 -19.24 -6.22
CA GLN A 248 2.19 -18.76 -4.88
C GLN A 248 3.46 -17.90 -4.86
N LEU A 249 3.77 -17.20 -5.95
CA LEU A 249 4.95 -16.33 -5.97
C LEU A 249 4.73 -15.11 -5.08
N LEU A 250 5.51 -15.02 -3.99
CA LEU A 250 5.51 -13.86 -3.11
C LEU A 250 6.05 -12.61 -3.82
N LEU A 251 5.24 -11.55 -3.81
CA LEU A 251 5.58 -10.25 -4.38
C LEU A 251 5.98 -9.26 -3.28
N LEU A 252 5.22 -9.24 -2.18
CA LEU A 252 5.45 -8.32 -1.08
C LEU A 252 4.89 -8.89 0.22
N ALA A 253 5.60 -8.69 1.33
CA ALA A 253 5.12 -8.96 2.67
C ALA A 253 5.53 -7.82 3.61
N ALA A 254 4.59 -7.32 4.40
CA ALA A 254 4.82 -6.33 5.44
C ALA A 254 4.56 -6.96 6.80
N SER A 255 5.52 -6.88 7.73
CA SER A 255 5.43 -7.57 9.01
C SER A 255 4.53 -6.90 10.03
N GLY A 256 3.94 -7.72 10.92
CA GLY A 256 3.27 -7.26 12.12
C GLY A 256 4.24 -7.04 13.29
N GLY A 257 3.81 -6.24 14.26
CA GLY A 257 4.57 -6.00 15.49
C GLY A 257 4.31 -7.05 16.58
N GLY A 258 5.25 -7.19 17.53
CA GLY A 258 5.10 -8.07 18.68
C GLY A 258 4.16 -7.53 19.77
N GLY A 259 3.62 -8.40 20.61
CA GLY A 259 2.78 -8.00 21.74
C GLY A 259 3.56 -7.33 22.87
N ALA A 260 2.88 -6.46 23.62
CA ALA A 260 3.44 -5.79 24.80
C ALA A 260 3.41 -6.68 26.05
N SER A 261 4.31 -6.40 26.98
CA SER A 261 4.23 -6.92 28.35
C SER A 261 3.61 -5.89 29.28
N ASN A 262 3.44 -6.23 30.56
CA ASN A 262 3.03 -5.27 31.58
C ASN A 262 4.02 -4.09 31.75
N GLY A 263 5.32 -4.29 31.48
CA GLY A 263 6.36 -3.28 31.74
C GLY A 263 6.90 -2.56 30.49
N LYS A 264 6.76 -3.18 29.31
CA LYS A 264 7.46 -2.76 28.09
C LYS A 264 6.55 -2.88 26.86
N ASN A 265 6.72 -1.94 25.93
CA ASN A 265 6.07 -2.00 24.62
C ASN A 265 6.60 -3.17 23.80
N GLY A 266 5.78 -3.72 22.90
CA GLY A 266 6.21 -4.78 21.98
C GLY A 266 7.25 -4.31 20.96
N GLN A 267 8.04 -5.23 20.40
CA GLN A 267 8.98 -4.89 19.32
C GLN A 267 8.23 -4.52 18.05
N PRO A 268 8.65 -3.46 17.32
CA PRO A 268 8.08 -3.15 16.02
C PRO A 268 8.38 -4.26 15.01
N GLY A 269 7.55 -4.35 13.97
CA GLY A 269 7.84 -5.14 12.79
C GLY A 269 9.04 -4.57 12.03
N GLU A 270 9.88 -5.44 11.50
CA GLU A 270 11.09 -5.09 10.77
C GLU A 270 10.80 -4.86 9.28
N THR A 271 11.39 -3.82 8.70
CA THR A 271 11.36 -3.56 7.26
C THR A 271 12.31 -4.49 6.48
N GLY A 272 13.30 -5.06 7.17
CA GLY A 272 14.20 -6.08 6.65
C GLY A 272 13.61 -7.50 6.71
N ARG A 273 14.29 -8.46 6.11
CA ARG A 273 13.80 -9.85 5.95
C ARG A 273 13.67 -10.65 7.24
N ASN A 274 14.48 -10.35 8.23
CA ASN A 274 14.54 -11.14 9.46
C ASN A 274 13.52 -10.58 10.46
N GLY A 275 12.87 -11.48 11.18
CA GLY A 275 12.10 -11.09 12.37
C GLY A 275 13.05 -10.71 13.49
N SER A 276 12.55 -9.96 14.46
CA SER A 276 13.29 -9.65 15.67
C SER A 276 13.04 -10.69 16.77
N ASP A 277 14.05 -10.83 17.62
CA ASP A 277 13.95 -11.62 18.84
C ASP A 277 12.97 -10.96 19.82
N SER A 278 12.41 -11.77 20.72
CA SER A 278 11.81 -11.22 21.94
C SER A 278 12.87 -10.45 22.74
N LEU A 279 12.47 -9.48 23.57
CA LEU A 279 13.38 -8.87 24.55
C LEU A 279 12.88 -9.09 25.96
N GLY A 280 13.81 -9.30 26.89
CA GLY A 280 13.51 -9.58 28.29
C GLY A 280 14.74 -9.47 29.17
N SER A 281 14.54 -9.57 30.49
CA SER A 281 15.64 -9.42 31.45
C SER A 281 16.56 -10.63 31.51
N ASN A 282 16.10 -11.81 31.08
CA ASN A 282 16.90 -13.04 31.06
C ASN A 282 17.13 -13.50 29.61
N SER A 283 18.37 -13.43 29.15
CA SER A 283 18.76 -13.81 27.78
C SER A 283 18.57 -15.30 27.47
N ALA A 284 18.54 -16.17 28.48
CA ALA A 284 18.28 -17.60 28.29
C ALA A 284 16.83 -17.91 27.90
N ASN A 285 15.91 -16.97 28.13
CA ASN A 285 14.46 -17.14 27.93
C ASN A 285 13.94 -16.36 26.70
N LEU A 286 14.82 -15.98 25.79
CA LEU A 286 14.43 -15.29 24.56
C LEU A 286 13.91 -16.29 23.53
N GLY A 287 12.85 -15.92 22.83
CA GLY A 287 12.52 -16.48 21.53
C GLY A 287 13.24 -15.71 20.44
N PHE A 288 13.66 -16.42 19.40
CA PHE A 288 14.41 -15.88 18.28
C PHE A 288 13.52 -15.59 17.08
N GLY A 289 13.78 -14.46 16.42
CA GLY A 289 13.17 -14.12 15.14
C GLY A 289 13.58 -15.10 14.05
N GLY A 290 12.64 -15.38 13.15
CA GLY A 290 12.91 -16.17 11.96
C GLY A 290 13.80 -15.44 10.96
N THR A 291 14.46 -16.20 10.11
CA THR A 291 15.29 -15.66 9.02
C THR A 291 14.86 -16.24 7.69
N ASN A 292 15.04 -15.47 6.61
CA ASN A 292 14.79 -15.93 5.23
C ASN A 292 13.44 -16.62 4.99
N GLY A 293 12.37 -16.13 5.62
CA GLY A 293 11.03 -16.66 5.41
C GLY A 293 10.56 -17.63 6.50
N GLN A 294 11.46 -18.03 7.40
CA GLN A 294 11.16 -18.98 8.47
C GLN A 294 10.32 -18.34 9.58
N PRO A 295 9.51 -19.13 10.31
CA PRO A 295 8.82 -18.67 11.51
C PRO A 295 9.81 -18.25 12.60
N GLY A 296 9.30 -17.54 13.60
CA GLY A 296 10.02 -17.36 14.85
C GLY A 296 10.17 -18.70 15.59
N SER A 297 11.05 -18.73 16.57
CA SER A 297 11.30 -19.90 17.39
C SER A 297 11.37 -19.58 18.87
N ASN A 298 10.97 -20.53 19.68
CA ASN A 298 11.19 -20.55 21.11
C ASN A 298 11.30 -22.02 21.56
N ASN A 299 11.67 -22.23 22.83
CA ASN A 299 11.73 -23.56 23.42
C ASN A 299 10.72 -23.68 24.58
N PRO A 300 9.47 -24.08 24.30
CA PRO A 300 8.44 -24.30 25.31
C PRO A 300 8.85 -25.26 26.44
N ALA A 301 9.75 -26.22 26.17
CA ALA A 301 10.27 -27.12 27.20
C ALA A 301 11.19 -26.40 28.21
N SER A 302 11.73 -25.25 27.84
CA SER A 302 12.53 -24.38 28.71
C SER A 302 11.70 -23.28 29.37
N THR A 303 10.36 -23.28 29.21
CA THR A 303 9.50 -22.35 29.92
C THR A 303 9.63 -22.56 31.43
N PRO A 304 9.97 -21.52 32.22
CA PRO A 304 10.01 -21.61 33.68
C PRO A 304 8.68 -22.15 34.22
N SER A 305 8.73 -23.01 35.26
CA SER A 305 7.54 -23.69 35.82
C SER A 305 6.42 -22.75 36.27
N GLU A 306 6.77 -21.50 36.52
CA GLU A 306 5.90 -20.44 36.99
C GLU A 306 5.45 -19.47 35.89
N SER A 307 5.90 -19.60 34.63
CA SER A 307 5.54 -18.68 33.54
C SER A 307 4.79 -19.40 32.41
N ASN A 308 3.98 -18.64 31.68
CA ASN A 308 3.35 -19.12 30.45
C ASN A 308 3.97 -18.40 29.25
N HIS A 309 4.38 -19.14 28.25
CA HIS A 309 5.04 -18.58 27.07
C HIS A 309 4.03 -18.03 26.05
N GLY A 310 4.44 -17.06 25.25
CA GLY A 310 3.70 -16.58 24.09
C GLY A 310 3.96 -17.47 22.88
N GLY A 311 3.08 -17.37 21.89
CA GLY A 311 3.25 -18.02 20.60
C GLY A 311 4.19 -17.25 19.69
N CYS A 312 5.03 -17.96 18.95
CA CYS A 312 5.87 -17.37 17.91
C CYS A 312 5.03 -16.93 16.69
N GLY A 313 5.53 -15.93 15.97
CA GLY A 313 4.93 -15.50 14.70
C GLY A 313 5.23 -16.51 13.59
N ALA A 314 4.31 -16.65 12.64
CA ALA A 314 4.52 -17.40 11.42
C ALA A 314 5.41 -16.64 10.44
N GLY A 315 6.14 -17.41 9.62
CA GLY A 315 6.83 -16.91 8.45
C GLY A 315 6.12 -17.34 7.17
N TRP A 316 6.59 -16.84 6.04
CA TRP A 316 6.13 -17.23 4.71
C TRP A 316 6.29 -18.73 4.44
N LEU A 317 7.37 -19.33 4.95
CA LEU A 317 7.74 -20.73 4.72
C LEU A 317 7.12 -21.69 5.74
N GLY A 318 6.42 -21.20 6.76
CA GLY A 318 5.77 -22.08 7.72
C GLY A 318 5.49 -21.45 9.07
N MET A 319 4.88 -22.27 9.94
CA MET A 319 4.66 -21.97 11.35
C MET A 319 5.78 -22.55 12.23
N ALA A 320 5.94 -22.02 13.45
CA ALA A 320 6.95 -22.50 14.38
C ALA A 320 6.79 -24.01 14.68
N VAL A 321 7.89 -24.75 14.77
CA VAL A 321 7.85 -26.21 14.94
C VAL A 321 7.35 -26.61 16.33
N SER A 322 7.83 -25.94 17.37
CA SER A 322 7.49 -26.24 18.76
C SER A 322 6.06 -25.84 19.10
N PRO A 323 5.17 -26.78 19.50
CA PRO A 323 3.81 -26.45 19.94
C PRO A 323 3.81 -25.90 21.36
N ARG A 324 2.69 -25.29 21.77
CA ARG A 324 2.51 -24.82 23.15
C ARG A 324 2.66 -25.99 24.14
N ARG A 325 3.31 -25.77 25.29
CA ARG A 325 3.55 -26.83 26.30
C ARG A 325 2.27 -27.23 27.03
N SER A 326 1.40 -26.27 27.30
CA SER A 326 0.11 -26.46 27.99
C SER A 326 -0.92 -25.51 27.42
N SER A 327 -2.21 -25.73 27.68
CA SER A 327 -3.28 -24.82 27.22
C SER A 327 -3.15 -23.40 27.73
N SER A 328 -2.40 -23.16 28.82
CA SER A 328 -2.11 -21.84 29.37
C SER A 328 -1.07 -21.05 28.58
N ASP A 329 -0.30 -21.70 27.70
CA ASP A 329 0.65 -21.04 26.82
C ASP A 329 -0.04 -20.51 25.55
N GLY A 330 0.54 -19.50 24.89
CA GLY A 330 0.03 -18.98 23.62
C GLY A 330 0.37 -19.91 22.45
N GLU A 331 -0.56 -20.07 21.51
CA GLU A 331 -0.30 -20.82 20.27
C GLU A 331 0.51 -19.96 19.31
N ARG A 332 1.35 -20.63 18.53
CA ARG A 332 2.00 -20.07 17.35
C ARG A 332 0.99 -19.60 16.31
N GLY A 333 1.39 -18.61 15.50
CA GLY A 333 0.62 -18.18 14.34
C GLY A 333 0.63 -19.23 13.22
N GLY A 334 -0.43 -19.22 12.42
CA GLY A 334 -0.58 -20.04 11.21
C GLY A 334 0.07 -19.42 9.97
N SER A 335 0.58 -20.29 9.11
CA SER A 335 1.23 -19.93 7.84
C SER A 335 0.23 -19.95 6.67
N LEU A 336 0.72 -19.90 5.42
CA LEU A 336 -0.10 -20.08 4.23
C LEU A 336 -0.94 -21.37 4.26
N ALA A 337 -0.36 -22.47 4.75
CA ALA A 337 -1.04 -23.77 4.84
C ALA A 337 -2.21 -23.77 5.85
N ASP A 338 -2.18 -22.85 6.81
CA ASP A 338 -3.15 -22.71 7.89
C ASP A 338 -4.12 -21.54 7.63
N GLY A 339 -4.10 -20.99 6.40
CA GLY A 339 -4.91 -19.84 6.02
C GLY A 339 -4.56 -18.55 6.76
N TRP A 340 -3.32 -18.40 7.24
CA TRP A 340 -2.83 -17.22 7.95
C TRP A 340 -3.52 -16.92 9.29
N VAL A 341 -4.18 -17.91 9.89
CA VAL A 341 -4.86 -17.76 11.16
C VAL A 341 -3.88 -17.28 12.26
N GLY A 342 -4.32 -16.35 13.10
CA GLY A 342 -3.53 -15.98 14.29
C GLY A 342 -3.44 -17.13 15.30
N GLY A 343 -2.46 -17.06 16.20
CA GLY A 343 -2.33 -18.00 17.31
C GLY A 343 -3.41 -17.75 18.37
N SER A 344 -4.04 -18.81 18.87
CA SER A 344 -4.95 -18.69 20.02
C SER A 344 -4.18 -18.26 21.27
N ALA A 345 -4.80 -17.48 22.14
CA ALA A 345 -4.25 -17.16 23.45
C ALA A 345 -4.21 -18.40 24.37
N GLY A 346 -3.52 -18.28 25.50
CA GLY A 346 -3.60 -19.25 26.58
C GLY A 346 -4.94 -19.20 27.30
N ASP A 347 -5.34 -20.28 27.97
CA ASP A 347 -6.61 -20.37 28.69
C ASP A 347 -6.84 -19.20 29.66
N GLY A 348 -8.00 -18.55 29.55
CA GLY A 348 -8.34 -17.39 30.38
C GLY A 348 -7.74 -16.06 29.91
N SER A 349 -7.05 -16.06 28.77
CA SER A 349 -6.56 -14.87 28.06
C SER A 349 -7.46 -14.50 26.88
N VAL A 350 -7.49 -13.21 26.55
CA VAL A 350 -8.16 -12.67 25.34
C VAL A 350 -7.14 -12.19 24.30
N SER A 351 -5.85 -12.43 24.55
CA SER A 351 -4.75 -11.89 23.77
C SER A 351 -4.38 -12.77 22.58
N ASP A 352 -5.35 -13.08 21.73
CA ASP A 352 -5.12 -13.83 20.49
C ASP A 352 -4.15 -13.10 19.57
N GLY A 353 -3.37 -13.85 18.80
CA GLY A 353 -2.57 -13.31 17.71
C GLY A 353 -3.47 -12.83 16.56
N GLY A 354 -3.02 -11.82 15.84
CA GLY A 354 -3.72 -11.26 14.69
C GLY A 354 -3.63 -12.15 13.44
N PHE A 355 -4.70 -12.16 12.65
CA PHE A 355 -4.72 -12.74 11.30
C PHE A 355 -3.60 -12.17 10.45
N GLY A 356 -2.92 -13.04 9.68
CA GLY A 356 -1.59 -12.76 9.14
C GLY A 356 -0.47 -13.45 9.93
N GLY A 357 -0.81 -14.46 10.74
CA GLY A 357 0.17 -15.31 11.42
C GLY A 357 0.81 -14.73 12.68
N GLY A 358 0.18 -13.77 13.36
CA GLY A 358 0.64 -13.34 14.69
C GLY A 358 0.45 -14.44 15.73
N GLY A 359 1.34 -14.58 16.71
CA GLY A 359 1.22 -15.56 17.80
C GLY A 359 0.33 -15.07 18.95
N GLY A 360 -0.29 -15.99 19.69
CA GLY A 360 -1.13 -15.68 20.84
C GLY A 360 -0.32 -15.36 22.11
N GLY A 361 -0.89 -14.57 23.01
CA GLY A 361 -0.33 -14.33 24.34
C GLY A 361 -0.50 -15.54 25.26
N GLY A 362 0.47 -15.77 26.13
CA GLY A 362 0.36 -16.70 27.24
C GLY A 362 -0.60 -16.17 28.32
N SER A 363 -1.23 -17.07 29.05
CA SER A 363 -2.18 -16.75 30.10
C SER A 363 -1.52 -16.21 31.36
N ARG A 364 -2.24 -15.37 32.11
CA ARG A 364 -1.86 -14.90 33.46
C ARG A 364 -2.02 -15.94 34.58
N THR A 365 -2.55 -17.13 34.32
CA THR A 365 -2.92 -18.12 35.36
C THR A 365 -1.74 -18.72 36.11
N SER A 366 -0.49 -18.49 35.67
CA SER A 366 0.72 -18.94 36.34
C SER A 366 1.27 -17.88 37.32
N ALA A 367 2.06 -18.33 38.31
CA ALA A 367 2.60 -17.46 39.38
C ALA A 367 3.48 -16.30 38.88
N VAL A 368 4.08 -16.44 37.70
CA VAL A 368 5.03 -15.52 37.06
C VAL A 368 4.57 -15.08 35.67
N ARG A 369 3.34 -15.47 35.29
CA ARG A 369 2.45 -14.73 34.39
C ARG A 369 2.72 -14.95 32.89
N GLY A 370 1.84 -14.41 32.06
CA GLY A 370 1.76 -14.68 30.63
C GLY A 370 2.62 -13.75 29.79
N THR A 371 3.48 -14.33 28.95
CA THR A 371 4.30 -13.56 28.02
C THR A 371 3.56 -13.29 26.70
N PRO A 372 3.81 -12.16 26.05
CA PRO A 372 3.12 -11.79 24.82
C PRO A 372 3.52 -12.64 23.61
N GLY A 373 2.61 -12.71 22.65
CA GLY A 373 2.84 -13.32 21.35
C GLY A 373 3.69 -12.46 20.42
N ALA A 374 4.31 -13.08 19.42
CA ALA A 374 5.18 -12.42 18.47
C ALA A 374 4.52 -12.14 17.12
N GLY A 375 4.99 -11.12 16.40
CA GLY A 375 4.41 -10.67 15.14
C GLY A 375 4.64 -11.64 13.97
N GLY A 376 3.66 -11.77 13.09
CA GLY A 376 3.79 -12.53 11.83
C GLY A 376 4.43 -11.71 10.71
N GLY A 377 4.93 -12.35 9.66
CA GLY A 377 5.52 -11.64 8.52
C GLY A 377 6.13 -12.55 7.48
N PHE A 378 6.99 -12.00 6.62
CA PHE A 378 7.87 -12.79 5.77
C PHE A 378 8.68 -13.77 6.63
N SER A 379 9.35 -13.26 7.65
CA SER A 379 9.85 -14.10 8.75
C SER A 379 9.06 -13.81 10.01
N GLY A 380 8.81 -14.82 10.85
CA GLY A 380 8.07 -14.62 12.10
C GLY A 380 8.94 -14.02 13.20
N GLY A 381 8.32 -13.30 14.14
CA GLY A 381 8.99 -12.82 15.36
C GLY A 381 9.14 -13.90 16.42
N GLY A 382 10.15 -13.76 17.29
CA GLY A 382 10.39 -14.66 18.42
C GLY A 382 9.50 -14.34 19.63
N ALA A 383 9.00 -15.37 20.32
CA ALA A 383 8.20 -15.21 21.54
C ALA A 383 8.99 -15.56 22.80
N GLY A 384 8.98 -14.65 23.77
CA GLY A 384 9.69 -14.83 25.04
C GLY A 384 9.10 -15.95 25.89
N LEU A 385 9.92 -16.50 26.79
CA LEU A 385 9.54 -17.57 27.72
C LEU A 385 9.48 -17.08 29.18
N GLY A 386 9.99 -15.88 29.47
CA GLY A 386 10.20 -15.38 30.83
C GLY A 386 9.38 -14.14 31.18
N TYR A 387 9.22 -13.87 32.47
CA TYR A 387 8.46 -12.72 32.95
C TYR A 387 8.96 -11.38 32.44
N GLY A 388 8.02 -10.52 32.03
CA GLY A 388 8.31 -9.18 31.51
C GLY A 388 9.02 -9.19 30.16
N HIS A 389 9.08 -10.34 29.48
CA HIS A 389 9.51 -10.41 28.09
C HIS A 389 8.45 -9.81 27.18
N ILE A 390 8.88 -9.21 26.08
CA ILE A 390 8.03 -8.69 25.00
C ILE A 390 8.15 -9.54 23.74
N GLY A 391 7.12 -9.54 22.90
CA GLY A 391 7.14 -10.27 21.65
C GLY A 391 8.06 -9.58 20.63
N GLY A 392 8.78 -10.36 19.85
CA GLY A 392 9.51 -9.90 18.66
C GLY A 392 8.55 -9.53 17.52
N GLY A 393 8.98 -8.63 16.65
CA GLY A 393 8.27 -8.29 15.40
C GLY A 393 8.64 -9.22 14.26
N GLY A 394 7.79 -9.32 13.25
CA GLY A 394 8.09 -10.09 12.04
C GLY A 394 9.06 -9.35 11.11
N GLY A 395 9.59 -10.04 10.10
CA GLY A 395 10.36 -9.47 8.98
C GLY A 395 9.50 -9.21 7.74
N SER A 396 9.90 -8.25 6.91
CA SER A 396 9.23 -7.87 5.66
C SER A 396 9.98 -8.36 4.41
N PHE A 397 9.32 -8.34 3.25
CA PHE A 397 9.90 -8.75 1.98
C PHE A 397 9.37 -7.94 0.82
N CYS A 398 10.26 -7.59 -0.11
CA CYS A 398 9.93 -6.94 -1.37
C CYS A 398 10.62 -7.69 -2.51
N ARG A 399 9.83 -8.20 -3.46
CA ARG A 399 10.39 -8.79 -4.68
C ARG A 399 11.05 -7.70 -5.51
N GLY A 400 12.32 -7.90 -5.87
CA GLY A 400 13.10 -6.88 -6.58
C GLY A 400 13.64 -5.75 -5.70
N GLY A 401 13.48 -5.82 -4.38
CA GLY A 401 13.91 -4.79 -3.44
C GLY A 401 12.78 -3.82 -3.06
N CYS A 402 12.87 -3.25 -1.86
CA CYS A 402 11.88 -2.29 -1.39
C CYS A 402 12.17 -0.91 -1.95
N VAL A 403 11.14 -0.22 -2.44
CA VAL A 403 11.20 1.20 -2.84
C VAL A 403 10.98 2.10 -1.61
N PHE A 404 10.28 1.59 -0.60
CA PHE A 404 10.11 2.25 0.69
C PHE A 404 10.05 1.20 1.80
N GLY A 405 10.59 1.56 2.97
CA GLY A 405 10.44 0.82 4.22
C GLY A 405 10.34 1.79 5.38
N GLY A 406 9.32 1.61 6.23
CA GLY A 406 9.13 2.41 7.44
C GLY A 406 8.19 1.72 8.41
N THR A 407 7.81 2.44 9.47
CA THR A 407 6.88 1.93 10.48
C THR A 407 5.45 2.38 10.19
N TRP A 408 4.49 1.49 10.39
CA TRP A 408 3.06 1.77 10.24
C TRP A 408 2.42 2.10 11.59
N THR A 409 1.76 3.25 11.68
CA THR A 409 1.16 3.74 12.94
C THR A 409 -0.27 3.28 13.16
N GLY A 410 -0.94 2.77 12.12
CA GLY A 410 -2.30 2.24 12.22
C GLY A 410 -2.35 0.87 12.89
N ASP A 411 -3.53 0.52 13.43
CA ASP A 411 -3.69 -0.73 14.16
C ASP A 411 -3.81 -1.93 13.24
N GLN A 412 -4.59 -1.79 12.16
CA GLN A 412 -4.78 -2.82 11.14
C GLN A 412 -3.82 -2.60 9.99
N GLY A 413 -3.47 -3.67 9.29
CA GLY A 413 -2.73 -3.60 8.03
C GLY A 413 -3.57 -2.99 6.91
N PHE A 414 -2.92 -2.74 5.78
CA PHE A 414 -3.57 -2.45 4.51
C PHE A 414 -2.72 -2.99 3.36
N VAL A 415 -3.34 -3.12 2.19
CA VAL A 415 -2.62 -3.35 0.93
C VAL A 415 -3.17 -2.39 -0.13
N SER A 416 -2.30 -1.79 -0.92
CA SER A 416 -2.69 -1.03 -2.11
C SER A 416 -1.93 -1.54 -3.33
N VAL A 417 -2.65 -1.84 -4.41
CA VAL A 417 -2.09 -2.22 -5.71
C VAL A 417 -2.41 -1.12 -6.70
N LEU A 418 -1.39 -0.39 -7.14
CA LEU A 418 -1.51 0.78 -8.02
C LEU A 418 -0.78 0.53 -9.33
N LEU A 419 -1.46 0.65 -10.48
CA LEU A 419 -0.79 0.68 -11.78
C LEU A 419 -0.06 2.02 -11.94
N GLU A 420 1.26 1.99 -12.10
CA GLU A 420 2.08 3.19 -12.39
C GLU A 420 2.28 3.41 -13.89
N SER A 421 2.41 2.34 -14.69
CA SER A 421 2.55 2.43 -16.15
C SER A 421 2.10 1.17 -16.88
N ALA A 422 1.39 1.31 -18.01
CA ALA A 422 0.88 0.19 -18.81
C ALA A 422 1.83 -0.29 -19.93
N SER A 423 2.93 0.44 -20.18
CA SER A 423 3.79 0.27 -21.36
C SER A 423 5.26 0.02 -21.04
N ALA A 424 5.66 0.12 -19.77
CA ALA A 424 7.05 0.05 -19.36
C ALA A 424 7.27 -1.00 -18.28
N ALA A 425 8.39 -1.72 -18.36
CA ALA A 425 8.89 -2.48 -17.23
C ALA A 425 9.19 -1.51 -16.08
N CYS A 426 8.94 -1.95 -14.84
CA CYS A 426 9.31 -1.18 -13.67
C CYS A 426 10.80 -0.81 -13.73
N ASN A 427 11.11 0.48 -13.82
CA ASN A 427 12.49 0.94 -13.67
C ASN A 427 12.96 0.54 -12.28
N ALA A 428 13.92 -0.38 -12.22
CA ALA A 428 14.69 -0.62 -11.02
C ALA A 428 15.42 0.70 -10.73
N GLY A 429 15.02 1.37 -9.64
CA GLY A 429 15.80 2.50 -9.14
C GLY A 429 17.23 2.03 -8.90
N ILE A 430 18.17 2.72 -9.52
CA ILE A 430 19.62 2.58 -9.32
C ILE A 430 19.97 2.98 -7.89
#